data_AF-A0AAD6KBM2-F1
#
_entry.id   AF-A0AAD6KBM2-F1
#
_cell.length_a   1.000
_cell.length_b   1.000
_cell.length_c   1.000
_cell.angle_alpha   90.00
_cell.angle_beta   90.00
_cell.angle_gamma   90.00
#
_symmetry.space_group_name_H-M   'P 1'
#
loop_
_entity.id
_entity.type
_entity.pdbx_description
1 polymer ?
#
loop_
_entity_poly.entity_id
_entity_poly.type
_entity_poly.pdbx_seq_one_letter_code
_entity_poly.pdbx_strand_id
1 'polypeptide(L)'
;MNSNGLVTGMEGLSSLNIMNNFSNSASGSSYRNNEASNTKGLEAKPPRAPFCIGSLGKESQEAGVQDVTVKTTTFTGTQNGLRIKTWGRPSTGFARNILFQHAVMNNVQNPILIDQNYCPGEKNCPGQVSGVKVSDVTYQDIHGTSATELAVKFDCSKKYPCTGIKLQDVKLTYDNKPAEALCSHAGGVASGTVQPTSCL
;
A
#
# COMPACT_ATOMS: atom_id res chain seq x y z
N MET A 1 -15.69 9.76 24.70
CA MET A 1 -14.63 8.74 24.76
C MET A 1 -14.48 8.14 23.37
N ASN A 2 -13.29 8.33 22.80
CA ASN A 2 -12.71 7.80 21.54
C ASN A 2 -13.58 7.81 20.27
N SER A 3 -13.57 8.95 19.58
CA SER A 3 -13.90 9.04 18.16
C SER A 3 -12.79 8.38 17.33
N ASN A 4 -13.01 7.13 16.90
CA ASN A 4 -12.16 6.42 15.95
C ASN A 4 -12.31 7.05 14.56
N GLY A 5 -11.39 7.93 14.19
CA GLY A 5 -11.29 8.46 12.83
C GLY A 5 -10.79 7.38 11.87
N LEU A 6 -11.47 7.19 10.74
CA LEU A 6 -11.10 6.25 9.69
C LEU A 6 -10.35 7.02 8.58
N VAL A 7 -9.05 6.78 8.40
CA VAL A 7 -8.30 7.36 7.26
C VAL A 7 -8.32 6.36 6.10
N THR A 8 -9.08 6.67 5.05
CA THR A 8 -9.25 5.85 3.85
C THR A 8 -8.56 6.50 2.65
N GLY A 9 -7.27 6.20 2.46
CA GLY A 9 -6.48 6.55 1.27
C GLY A 9 -5.70 7.86 1.38
N MET A 10 -4.44 7.84 0.91
CA MET A 10 -3.58 9.02 0.81
C MET A 10 -3.30 9.30 -0.67
N GLU A 11 -4.15 10.12 -1.30
CA GLU A 11 -3.86 10.73 -2.60
C GLU A 11 -3.29 12.14 -2.34
N GLY A 12 -2.07 12.42 -2.81
CA GLY A 12 -1.50 13.79 -2.83
C GLY A 12 -0.89 14.33 -1.53
N LEU A 13 -0.54 13.50 -0.54
CA LEU A 13 0.10 13.95 0.69
C LEU A 13 1.63 13.86 0.59
N SER A 14 2.32 15.00 0.68
CA SER A 14 3.77 15.15 0.54
C SER A 14 4.58 14.60 1.72
N SER A 15 3.98 14.50 2.91
CA SER A 15 4.56 13.92 4.13
C SER A 15 3.48 13.80 5.21
N LEU A 16 3.28 12.62 5.82
CA LEU A 16 2.35 12.46 6.95
C LEU A 16 2.80 11.36 7.93
N ASN A 17 2.88 11.71 9.21
CA ASN A 17 2.99 10.76 10.32
C ASN A 17 1.58 10.33 10.75
N ILE A 18 1.19 9.10 10.43
CA ILE A 18 -0.09 8.54 10.89
C ILE A 18 0.19 7.74 12.18
N MET A 19 0.11 8.42 13.32
CA MET A 19 0.29 7.83 14.66
C MET A 19 -1.06 7.66 15.38
N ASN A 20 -1.96 6.80 14.91
CA ASN A 20 -3.13 6.42 15.74
C ASN A 20 -3.43 4.92 15.62
N ASN A 21 -4.06 4.36 16.66
CA ASN A 21 -4.63 3.02 16.67
C ASN A 21 -5.80 2.96 15.68
N PHE A 22 -5.58 2.44 14.47
CA PHE A 22 -6.64 2.29 13.47
C PHE A 22 -7.11 0.84 13.40
N SER A 23 -8.38 0.61 13.73
CA SER A 23 -9.10 -0.61 13.36
C SER A 23 -9.90 -0.35 12.09
N ASN A 24 -9.44 -0.86 10.94
CA ASN A 24 -10.16 -0.75 9.68
C ASN A 24 -11.06 -1.98 9.50
N SER A 25 -12.35 -1.84 9.82
CA SER A 25 -13.39 -2.82 9.46
C SER A 25 -13.90 -2.53 8.06
N ALA A 26 -14.43 -3.54 7.37
CA ALA A 26 -14.98 -3.45 6.01
C ALA A 26 -16.22 -2.52 5.84
N SER A 27 -16.47 -1.59 6.76
CA SER A 27 -17.70 -0.81 6.89
C SER A 27 -17.48 0.72 6.92
N GLY A 28 -16.56 1.27 6.11
CA GLY A 28 -16.18 2.69 6.22
C GLY A 28 -15.95 3.44 4.90
N SER A 29 -16.52 4.65 4.81
CA SER A 29 -16.58 5.53 3.63
C SER A 29 -15.23 6.21 3.28
N SER A 30 -15.05 6.56 2.00
CA SER A 30 -13.86 7.24 1.46
C SER A 30 -14.09 8.75 1.28
N TYR A 31 -13.15 9.58 1.74
CA TYR A 31 -13.14 11.04 1.54
C TYR A 31 -12.04 11.46 0.56
N ARG A 32 -12.36 12.35 -0.38
CA ARG A 32 -11.40 13.06 -1.25
C ARG A 32 -11.40 14.54 -0.87
N ASN A 33 -10.26 15.08 -0.47
CA ASN A 33 -10.06 16.53 -0.41
C ASN A 33 -9.33 16.94 -1.69
N ASN A 34 -10.08 17.48 -2.65
CA ASN A 34 -9.51 18.46 -3.57
C ASN A 34 -9.52 19.81 -2.85
N GLU A 35 -8.54 20.65 -3.20
CA GLU A 35 -8.24 21.95 -2.60
C GLU A 35 -9.46 22.81 -2.24
N ALA A 36 -9.28 23.60 -1.19
CA ALA A 36 -10.24 24.53 -0.61
C ALA A 36 -11.28 25.09 -1.58
N SER A 37 -12.52 24.62 -1.50
CA SER A 37 -13.74 25.43 -1.64
C SER A 37 -15.00 24.64 -1.34
N ASN A 38 -15.84 25.26 -0.54
CA ASN A 38 -17.18 24.87 -0.11
C ASN A 38 -18.08 24.45 -1.30
N THR A 39 -18.72 23.27 -1.28
CA THR A 39 -20.18 23.06 -1.55
C THR A 39 -20.60 21.58 -1.73
N LYS A 40 -21.90 21.39 -1.47
CA LYS A 40 -22.73 20.17 -1.37
C LYS A 40 -22.78 19.27 -2.61
N GLY A 41 -22.94 17.96 -2.39
CA GLY A 41 -23.41 16.97 -3.37
C GLY A 41 -22.78 15.59 -3.16
N LEU A 42 -23.45 14.71 -2.40
CA LEU A 42 -22.97 13.37 -2.06
C LEU A 42 -23.38 12.36 -3.15
N GLU A 43 -22.42 11.62 -3.71
CA GLU A 43 -22.66 10.41 -4.49
C GLU A 43 -21.82 9.27 -3.91
N ALA A 44 -22.48 8.18 -3.50
CA ALA A 44 -21.88 7.04 -2.82
C ALA A 44 -21.19 6.10 -3.83
N LYS A 45 -19.85 5.99 -3.73
CA LYS A 45 -19.05 5.01 -4.48
C LYS A 45 -18.99 3.68 -3.70
N PRO A 46 -19.01 2.49 -4.35
CA PRO A 46 -19.13 1.19 -3.66
C PRO A 46 -17.95 0.90 -2.70
N PRO A 47 -18.17 0.07 -1.65
CA PRO A 47 -17.34 0.02 -0.46
C PRO A 47 -16.19 -0.97 -0.58
N ARG A 48 -14.97 -0.56 -0.98
CA ARG A 48 -13.77 -1.46 -1.04
C ARG A 48 -12.40 -0.74 -0.95
N ALA A 49 -12.11 0.06 0.07
CA ALA A 49 -10.73 0.58 0.19
C ALA A 49 -10.29 0.95 1.62
N PRO A 50 -9.53 0.07 2.29
CA PRO A 50 -8.61 0.47 3.34
C PRO A 50 -7.16 0.62 2.82
N PHE A 51 -6.32 1.23 3.68
CA PHE A 51 -5.09 1.98 3.45
C PHE A 51 -4.31 1.77 2.13
N CYS A 52 -4.12 2.86 1.39
CA CYS A 52 -3.33 2.91 0.16
C CYS A 52 -2.52 4.19 0.12
N ILE A 53 -1.21 4.08 -0.12
CA ILE A 53 -0.40 5.21 -0.58
C ILE A 53 -0.54 5.27 -2.09
N GLY A 54 -1.19 6.32 -2.60
CA GLY A 54 -1.48 6.52 -4.01
C GLY A 54 -2.96 6.35 -4.40
N SER A 55 -3.29 6.41 -5.68
CA SER A 55 -2.36 6.21 -6.80
C SER A 55 -1.43 7.41 -7.04
N LEU A 56 -0.12 7.17 -7.07
CA LEU A 56 0.88 8.13 -7.56
C LEU A 56 1.10 7.94 -9.06
N GLY A 57 1.54 8.97 -9.77
CA GLY A 57 1.73 9.03 -11.21
C GLY A 57 0.45 9.40 -11.96
N LYS A 58 -0.52 10.03 -11.28
CA LYS A 58 -1.75 10.49 -11.95
C LYS A 58 -1.47 11.74 -12.78
N GLU A 59 -0.45 12.52 -12.44
CA GLU A 59 0.12 13.54 -13.31
C GLU A 59 1.55 13.16 -13.73
N SER A 60 1.98 13.61 -14.92
CA SER A 60 3.35 13.35 -15.38
C SER A 60 4.38 14.06 -14.51
N GLN A 61 4.02 15.24 -14.00
CA GLN A 61 4.72 15.99 -12.96
C GLN A 61 3.81 16.09 -11.74
N GLU A 62 4.23 15.50 -10.63
CA GLU A 62 3.53 15.58 -9.35
C GLU A 62 4.55 15.57 -8.22
N ALA A 63 4.18 16.13 -7.07
CA ALA A 63 4.99 16.03 -5.88
C ALA A 63 5.09 14.55 -5.45
N GLY A 64 6.31 14.11 -5.17
CA GLY A 64 6.53 12.77 -4.61
C GLY A 64 6.03 12.65 -3.17
N VAL A 65 5.94 11.42 -2.69
CA VAL A 65 5.64 11.08 -1.31
C VAL A 65 6.94 10.67 -0.62
N GLN A 66 7.19 11.21 0.55
CA GLN A 66 8.31 10.77 1.38
C GLN A 66 8.02 10.85 2.86
N ASP A 67 8.86 10.17 3.64
CA ASP A 67 8.89 10.27 5.10
C ASP A 67 7.52 9.90 5.72
N VAL A 68 6.94 8.81 5.22
CA VAL A 68 5.64 8.30 5.66
C VAL A 68 5.85 7.20 6.68
N THR A 69 5.17 7.31 7.81
CA THR A 69 5.19 6.29 8.86
C THR A 69 3.76 5.91 9.21
N VAL A 70 3.47 4.61 9.12
CA VAL A 70 2.20 3.99 9.49
C VAL A 70 2.52 2.94 10.54
N LYS A 71 2.00 3.11 11.76
CA LYS A 71 2.25 2.18 12.86
C LYS A 71 0.96 1.74 13.54
N THR A 72 0.99 0.54 14.11
CA THR A 72 -0.05 0.03 15.02
C THR A 72 -1.43 -0.02 14.38
N THR A 73 -1.56 -0.84 13.33
CA THR A 73 -2.77 -0.93 12.52
C THR A 73 -3.31 -2.35 12.46
N THR A 74 -4.62 -2.52 12.54
CA THR A 74 -5.28 -3.83 12.34
C THR A 74 -6.22 -3.78 11.14
N PHE A 75 -6.02 -4.70 10.20
CA PHE A 75 -6.86 -4.86 9.02
C PHE A 75 -7.69 -6.15 9.14
N THR A 76 -9.02 -6.05 9.08
CA THR A 76 -9.89 -7.23 9.21
C THR A 76 -10.88 -7.36 8.05
N GLY A 77 -10.85 -8.49 7.35
CA GLY A 77 -11.78 -8.80 6.25
C GLY A 77 -11.66 -7.86 5.06
N THR A 78 -10.51 -7.21 4.89
CA THR A 78 -10.31 -6.17 3.89
C THR A 78 -9.72 -6.74 2.59
N GLN A 79 -9.89 -6.00 1.49
CA GLN A 79 -9.26 -6.39 0.23
C GLN A 79 -7.74 -6.17 0.24
N ASN A 80 -7.25 -5.13 0.91
CA ASN A 80 -5.82 -4.80 0.94
C ASN A 80 -5.43 -4.35 2.34
N GLY A 81 -4.22 -4.72 2.76
CA GLY A 81 -3.59 -4.22 3.97
C GLY A 81 -2.73 -3.00 3.65
N LEU A 82 -1.41 -3.22 3.56
CA LEU A 82 -0.41 -2.20 3.30
C LEU A 82 -0.12 -2.14 1.80
N ARG A 83 -0.72 -1.17 1.12
CA ARG A 83 -0.61 -1.01 -0.34
C ARG A 83 0.11 0.26 -0.77
N ILE A 84 1.10 0.13 -1.65
CA ILE A 84 1.63 1.23 -2.47
C ILE A 84 1.18 0.99 -3.90
N LYS A 85 0.67 2.02 -4.56
CA LYS A 85 0.12 1.90 -5.92
C LYS A 85 0.58 3.06 -6.80
N THR A 86 1.15 2.77 -7.96
CA THR A 86 1.58 3.78 -8.93
C THR A 86 1.04 3.47 -10.33
N TRP A 87 0.67 4.51 -11.07
CA TRP A 87 0.16 4.37 -12.44
C TRP A 87 1.25 3.85 -13.37
N GLY A 88 0.89 2.89 -14.24
CA GLY A 88 1.75 2.31 -15.28
C GLY A 88 2.03 3.26 -16.45
N ARG A 89 2.53 4.46 -16.18
CA ARG A 89 2.82 5.50 -17.17
C ARG A 89 4.06 6.32 -16.78
N PRO A 90 4.65 7.06 -17.73
CA PRO A 90 5.74 7.97 -17.42
C PRO A 90 5.36 9.00 -16.34
N SER A 91 6.25 9.20 -15.38
CA SER A 91 6.14 10.18 -14.29
C SER A 91 7.55 10.50 -13.78
N THR A 92 7.73 11.68 -13.19
CA THR A 92 8.93 12.05 -12.43
C THR A 92 8.75 11.91 -10.91
N GLY A 93 7.58 11.44 -10.47
CA GLY A 93 7.25 11.26 -9.06
C GLY A 93 8.08 10.18 -8.36
N PHE A 94 7.99 10.16 -7.03
CA PHE A 94 8.67 9.16 -6.20
C PHE A 94 7.84 8.83 -4.95
N ALA A 95 8.11 7.68 -4.36
CA ALA A 95 7.65 7.25 -3.05
C ALA A 95 8.86 6.70 -2.29
N ARG A 96 9.33 7.38 -1.25
CA ARG A 96 10.57 6.99 -0.55
C ARG A 96 10.51 7.14 0.96
N ASN A 97 11.36 6.39 1.67
CA ASN A 97 11.46 6.43 3.12
C ASN A 97 10.08 6.21 3.79
N ILE A 98 9.51 5.03 3.53
CA ILE A 98 8.18 4.65 4.02
C ILE A 98 8.35 3.53 5.04
N LEU A 99 7.77 3.69 6.23
CA LEU A 99 7.78 2.70 7.29
C LEU A 99 6.35 2.23 7.60
N PHE A 100 6.12 0.93 7.41
CA PHE A 100 4.97 0.21 7.93
C PHE A 100 5.41 -0.64 9.12
N GLN A 101 4.87 -0.39 10.31
CA GLN A 101 5.29 -1.07 11.54
C GLN A 101 4.11 -1.58 12.38
N HIS A 102 4.25 -2.73 13.04
CA HIS A 102 3.28 -3.24 14.01
C HIS A 102 1.87 -3.40 13.40
N ALA A 103 1.76 -4.16 12.31
CA ALA A 103 0.49 -4.36 11.61
C ALA A 103 -0.06 -5.78 11.80
N VAL A 104 -1.34 -5.87 12.16
CA VAL A 104 -2.07 -7.13 12.30
C VAL A 104 -3.00 -7.33 11.09
N MET A 105 -2.88 -8.48 10.45
CA MET A 105 -3.71 -8.89 9.31
C MET A 105 -4.69 -9.97 9.75
N ASN A 106 -5.98 -9.76 9.53
CA ASN A 106 -7.02 -10.74 9.83
C ASN A 106 -7.86 -11.00 8.58
N ASN A 107 -7.60 -12.10 7.89
CA ASN A 107 -8.33 -12.49 6.69
C ASN A 107 -8.33 -11.37 5.63
N VAL A 108 -7.15 -10.85 5.30
CA VAL A 108 -6.96 -9.77 4.33
C VAL A 108 -6.59 -10.35 2.98
N GLN A 109 -7.24 -9.94 1.88
CA GLN A 109 -7.00 -10.57 0.57
C GLN A 109 -5.60 -10.29 0.01
N ASN A 110 -5.10 -9.06 0.14
CA ASN A 110 -3.75 -8.65 -0.28
C ASN A 110 -3.05 -7.93 0.88
N PRO A 111 -2.49 -8.65 1.86
CA PRO A 111 -1.88 -8.08 3.06
C PRO A 111 -0.78 -7.05 2.76
N ILE A 112 0.17 -7.37 1.89
CA ILE A 112 1.29 -6.49 1.52
C ILE A 112 1.37 -6.42 -0.01
N LEU A 113 1.23 -5.22 -0.57
CA LEU A 113 1.19 -5.02 -2.02
C LEU A 113 1.94 -3.76 -2.46
N ILE A 114 2.86 -3.91 -3.41
CA ILE A 114 3.33 -2.82 -4.27
C ILE A 114 2.86 -3.13 -5.68
N ASP A 115 2.06 -2.25 -6.27
CA ASP A 115 1.57 -2.35 -7.65
C ASP A 115 1.99 -1.11 -8.44
N GLN A 116 3.06 -1.24 -9.22
CA GLN A 116 3.51 -0.18 -10.12
C GLN A 116 2.96 -0.33 -11.55
N ASN A 117 2.09 -1.29 -11.81
CA ASN A 117 1.50 -1.50 -13.13
C ASN A 117 0.01 -1.12 -13.15
N TYR A 118 -0.43 -0.31 -12.17
CA TYR A 118 -1.83 0.04 -12.03
C TYR A 118 -2.33 0.79 -13.26
N CYS A 119 -3.29 0.18 -13.97
CA CYS A 119 -3.97 0.77 -15.11
C CYS A 119 -5.47 0.43 -15.11
N PRO A 120 -6.30 1.19 -14.38
CA PRO A 120 -7.73 0.94 -14.32
C PRO A 120 -8.37 1.11 -15.70
N GLY A 121 -9.01 0.05 -16.18
CA GLY A 121 -9.72 0.02 -17.46
C GLY A 121 -8.81 0.11 -18.68
N GLU A 122 -7.50 -0.17 -18.53
CA GLU A 122 -6.50 -0.16 -19.61
C GLU A 122 -6.38 1.19 -20.35
N LYS A 123 -6.83 2.27 -19.72
CA LYS A 123 -6.82 3.62 -20.29
C LYS A 123 -5.67 4.44 -19.70
N ASN A 124 -5.00 5.20 -20.57
CA ASN A 124 -3.96 6.17 -20.21
C ASN A 124 -2.74 5.59 -19.46
N CYS A 125 -2.35 4.35 -19.78
CA CYS A 125 -1.12 3.71 -19.32
C CYS A 125 -0.21 3.30 -20.48
N PRO A 126 0.32 4.26 -21.26
CA PRO A 126 1.15 3.95 -22.42
C PRO A 126 2.36 3.11 -22.02
N GLY A 127 2.46 1.92 -22.63
CA GLY A 127 3.54 0.97 -22.36
C GLY A 127 3.47 0.24 -21.01
N GLN A 128 2.51 0.55 -20.14
CA GLN A 128 2.34 -0.06 -18.81
C GLN A 128 3.62 -0.05 -17.95
N VAL A 129 4.45 0.99 -18.09
CA VAL A 129 5.67 1.15 -17.30
C VAL A 129 5.54 2.40 -16.44
N SER A 130 5.44 2.22 -15.12
CA SER A 130 5.43 3.37 -14.21
C SER A 130 6.79 4.06 -14.16
N GLY A 131 6.77 5.39 -14.26
CA GLY A 131 7.93 6.25 -14.02
C GLY A 131 8.15 6.63 -12.57
N VAL A 132 7.21 6.30 -11.67
CA VAL A 132 7.33 6.61 -10.25
C VAL A 132 8.42 5.75 -9.63
N LYS A 133 9.40 6.36 -8.96
CA LYS A 133 10.46 5.63 -8.26
C LYS A 133 10.01 5.25 -6.85
N VAL A 134 10.06 3.95 -6.51
CA VAL A 134 9.76 3.48 -5.16
C VAL A 134 11.05 3.01 -4.49
N SER A 135 11.43 3.62 -3.37
CA SER A 135 12.66 3.25 -2.65
C SER A 135 12.49 3.26 -1.13
N ASP A 136 13.33 2.52 -0.42
CA ASP A 136 13.46 2.58 1.04
C ASP A 136 12.11 2.36 1.76
N VAL A 137 11.42 1.28 1.41
CA VAL A 137 10.15 0.87 2.03
C VAL A 137 10.42 -0.24 3.04
N THR A 138 10.11 0.01 4.31
CA THR A 138 10.30 -0.94 5.39
C THR A 138 8.96 -1.48 5.87
N TYR A 139 8.85 -2.80 5.91
CA TYR A 139 7.74 -3.58 6.45
C TYR A 139 8.27 -4.32 7.69
N GLN A 140 7.85 -3.90 8.87
CA GLN A 140 8.41 -4.37 10.14
C GLN A 140 7.34 -4.82 11.12
N ASP A 141 7.52 -6.00 11.71
CA ASP A 141 6.55 -6.60 12.67
C ASP A 141 5.13 -6.60 12.09
N ILE A 142 4.93 -7.41 11.06
CA ILE A 142 3.64 -7.56 10.39
C ILE A 142 3.22 -9.01 10.50
N HIS A 143 2.08 -9.29 11.11
CA HIS A 143 1.68 -10.65 11.40
C HIS A 143 0.18 -10.89 11.25
N GLY A 144 -0.19 -12.16 11.01
CA GLY A 144 -1.59 -12.60 10.97
C GLY A 144 -1.94 -13.44 9.74
N THR A 145 -3.18 -13.31 9.25
CA THR A 145 -3.75 -14.18 8.21
C THR A 145 -4.13 -13.44 6.94
N SER A 146 -3.80 -14.06 5.81
CA SER A 146 -4.26 -13.71 4.47
C SER A 146 -5.55 -14.48 4.14
N ALA A 147 -6.43 -13.86 3.36
CA ALA A 147 -7.60 -14.51 2.77
C ALA A 147 -7.27 -15.21 1.44
N THR A 148 -6.07 -14.99 0.89
CA THR A 148 -5.58 -15.64 -0.33
C THR A 148 -4.17 -16.19 -0.11
N GLU A 149 -3.77 -17.15 -0.94
CA GLU A 149 -2.45 -17.78 -0.86
C GLU A 149 -1.32 -16.77 -1.04
N LEU A 150 -1.46 -15.81 -1.95
CA LEU A 150 -0.45 -14.79 -2.20
C LEU A 150 -0.59 -13.60 -1.23
N ALA A 151 0.19 -13.61 -0.14
CA ALA A 151 0.09 -12.59 0.90
C ALA A 151 1.00 -11.37 0.67
N VAL A 152 2.14 -11.58 0.01
CA VAL A 152 3.12 -10.54 -0.29
C VAL A 152 3.32 -10.46 -1.80
N LYS A 153 3.01 -9.31 -2.40
CA LYS A 153 3.24 -9.09 -3.82
C LYS A 153 3.96 -7.76 -4.06
N PHE A 154 5.14 -7.82 -4.67
CA PHE A 154 5.86 -6.65 -5.16
C PHE A 154 5.95 -6.71 -6.68
N ASP A 155 5.03 -6.03 -7.35
CA ASP A 155 5.00 -5.92 -8.80
C ASP A 155 5.51 -4.54 -9.22
N CYS A 156 6.83 -4.44 -9.34
CA CYS A 156 7.54 -3.20 -9.62
C CYS A 156 7.82 -3.02 -11.11
N SER A 157 8.05 -1.76 -11.48
CA SER A 157 8.30 -1.34 -12.86
C SER A 157 9.61 -1.94 -13.36
N LYS A 158 9.57 -2.59 -14.52
CA LYS A 158 10.78 -3.12 -15.19
C LYS A 158 11.82 -2.03 -15.49
N LYS A 159 11.38 -0.81 -15.78
CA LYS A 159 12.27 0.32 -16.11
C LYS A 159 12.77 1.06 -14.87
N TYR A 160 11.98 1.08 -13.81
CA TYR A 160 12.33 1.72 -12.54
C TYR A 160 12.04 0.74 -11.38
N PRO A 161 12.88 -0.30 -11.23
CA PRO A 161 12.73 -1.31 -10.18
C PRO A 161 12.60 -0.69 -8.79
N CYS A 162 11.84 -1.33 -7.90
CA CYS A 162 11.81 -0.93 -6.49
C CYS A 162 13.15 -1.27 -5.85
N THR A 163 13.66 -0.39 -4.98
CA THR A 163 14.97 -0.58 -4.32
C THR A 163 14.88 -0.36 -2.82
N GLY A 164 15.74 -1.01 -2.04
CA GLY A 164 15.80 -0.81 -0.60
C GLY A 164 14.54 -1.27 0.15
N ILE A 165 13.79 -2.24 -0.40
CA ILE A 165 12.67 -2.84 0.35
C ILE A 165 13.24 -3.66 1.51
N LYS A 166 12.68 -3.52 2.71
CA LYS A 166 13.08 -4.29 3.89
C LYS A 166 11.87 -5.05 4.44
N LEU A 167 11.97 -6.37 4.50
CA LEU A 167 11.05 -7.22 5.24
C LEU A 167 11.72 -7.61 6.56
N GLN A 168 11.15 -7.20 7.69
CA GLN A 168 11.67 -7.52 9.01
C GLN A 168 10.55 -8.07 9.89
N ASP A 169 10.71 -9.30 10.39
CA ASP A 169 9.74 -9.92 11.29
C ASP A 169 8.30 -9.93 10.71
N VAL A 170 8.17 -10.46 9.49
CA VAL A 170 6.89 -10.56 8.77
C VAL A 170 6.40 -12.01 8.82
N LYS A 171 5.22 -12.25 9.38
CA LYS A 171 4.64 -13.60 9.55
C LYS A 171 3.18 -13.65 9.11
N LEU A 172 2.95 -14.04 7.86
CA LEU A 172 1.64 -14.15 7.24
C LEU A 172 1.32 -15.58 6.85
N THR A 173 0.15 -16.05 7.24
CA THR A 173 -0.34 -17.40 6.94
C THR A 173 -1.60 -17.39 6.09
N TYR A 174 -1.78 -18.44 5.30
CA TYR A 174 -3.00 -18.75 4.57
C TYR A 174 -3.37 -20.21 4.90
N ASP A 175 -4.63 -20.45 5.30
CA ASP A 175 -5.12 -21.78 5.72
C ASP A 175 -4.20 -22.51 6.71
N ASN A 176 -3.74 -21.78 7.74
CA ASN A 176 -2.83 -22.25 8.80
C ASN A 176 -1.44 -22.72 8.31
N LYS A 177 -1.07 -22.40 7.07
CA LYS A 177 0.25 -22.65 6.50
C LYS A 177 0.92 -21.30 6.18
N PRO A 178 2.25 -21.24 6.03
CA PRO A 178 2.89 -20.06 5.46
C PRO A 178 2.20 -19.69 4.14
N ALA A 179 1.90 -18.41 3.95
CA ALA A 179 1.40 -17.92 2.67
C ALA A 179 2.51 -17.93 1.61
N GLU A 180 2.26 -17.32 0.46
CA GLU A 180 3.24 -17.13 -0.62
C GLU A 180 3.65 -15.67 -0.81
N ALA A 181 4.82 -15.48 -1.42
CA ALA A 181 5.37 -14.19 -1.82
C ALA A 181 5.77 -14.19 -3.31
N LEU A 182 5.47 -13.11 -4.02
CA LEU A 182 5.85 -12.92 -5.42
C LEU A 182 6.47 -11.55 -5.63
N CYS A 183 7.67 -11.52 -6.24
CA CYS A 183 8.42 -10.31 -6.51
C CYS A 183 8.76 -10.22 -8.00
N SER A 184 8.62 -9.03 -8.57
CA SER A 184 8.95 -8.69 -9.94
C SER A 184 9.65 -7.33 -9.93
N HIS A 185 10.92 -7.29 -10.33
CA HIS A 185 11.76 -6.08 -10.34
C HIS A 185 11.81 -5.36 -8.98
N ALA A 186 11.87 -6.13 -7.89
CA ALA A 186 11.94 -5.63 -6.52
C ALA A 186 13.27 -6.07 -5.90
N GLY A 187 14.05 -5.11 -5.41
CA GLY A 187 15.32 -5.37 -4.73
C GLY A 187 15.27 -4.95 -3.27
N GLY A 188 15.75 -5.81 -2.38
CA GLY A 188 15.65 -5.58 -0.95
C GLY A 188 16.39 -6.61 -0.11
N VAL A 189 16.08 -6.61 1.19
CA VAL A 189 16.61 -7.60 2.13
C VAL A 189 15.51 -8.06 3.08
N ALA A 190 15.63 -9.30 3.53
CA ALA A 190 14.79 -9.89 4.58
C ALA A 190 15.65 -10.17 5.83
N SER A 191 15.08 -9.95 7.02
CA SER A 191 15.77 -10.18 8.29
C SER A 191 14.80 -10.60 9.40
N GLY A 192 15.29 -11.31 10.41
CA GLY A 192 14.45 -11.84 11.48
C GLY A 192 13.54 -12.99 10.99
N THR A 193 12.35 -13.10 11.55
CA THR A 193 11.40 -14.15 11.16
C THR A 193 10.57 -13.70 9.95
N VAL A 194 10.83 -14.24 8.77
CA VAL A 194 10.09 -13.90 7.54
C VAL A 194 9.40 -15.14 6.96
N GLN A 195 8.07 -15.15 7.04
CA GLN A 195 7.15 -16.13 6.48
C GLN A 195 5.98 -15.36 5.84
N PRO A 196 5.66 -15.48 4.54
CA PRO A 196 6.26 -16.35 3.51
C PRO A 196 7.77 -16.21 3.34
N THR A 197 8.43 -17.22 2.74
CA THR A 197 9.83 -17.11 2.31
C THR A 197 9.99 -15.87 1.44
N SER A 198 11.00 -15.04 1.73
CA SER A 198 11.25 -13.81 0.98
C SER A 198 11.48 -14.09 -0.51
N CYS A 199 10.87 -13.25 -1.35
CA CYS A 199 11.13 -13.20 -2.79
C CYS A 199 12.05 -12.03 -3.21
N LEU A 200 12.49 -11.22 -2.23
CA LEU A 200 13.49 -10.15 -2.39
C LEU A 200 14.92 -10.70 -2.44
#